data_AF-A0A0D0VC26-F1
#
_entry.id   AF-A0A0D0VC26-F1
#
_cell.length_a   1.000
_cell.length_b   1.000
_cell.length_c   1.000
_cell.angle_alpha   90.00
_cell.angle_beta   90.00
_cell.angle_gamma   90.00
#
_symmetry.space_group_name_H-M   'P 1'
#
loop_
_entity.id
_entity.type
_entity.pdbx_description
1 polymer ?
#
loop_
_entity_poly.entity_id
_entity_poly.type
_entity_poly.pdbx_seq_one_letter_code
_entity_poly.pdbx_strand_id
1 'polypeptide(L)'
;MDPVVFPEVPPHATPLSRHAPPSLPSSSPSPVLSSADPSDRELDVSEETSSSSQTPATEESFIDPYPDFLWMTTEEPHRSRRIAILKAHPEVRKLMGPTPVTLPLVFAVLGLQLSLSLYLKSHHTLSLPVLLTAYVIGGTANQNIFLAIHEITHNLALKSIRANKCLAIIANISIGIPYAMAFKGYHIEHHKFLGEDGIDTDLPSRLEALVLNNVAGKTFFATFQLLFYAIRPGFIRAQTFTRWHFYNLVGVIGFHLLWYHFFGIRPWLYLVLSSFFAGSLHPCAAHFIAEHYLMEGHLPVGENLQGNDLIKGLSQETTSYYGWLNILCYNVGYHNEHHDFPSVPWTRLPELHRIAHEFYDPLPSHASWPYVTWKFITDPSVGMWCRAKREDKGDRLHESVWVNGSRRVSRKSEDDMEEEDERGYASDRDEQTKKKKA
;
A
#
# COMPACT_ATOMS: atom_id res chain seq x y z
N MET A 1 -28.43 21.32 47.94
CA MET A 1 -27.76 21.41 46.63
C MET A 1 -26.63 22.39 46.80
N ASP A 2 -25.43 21.87 47.00
CA ASP A 2 -24.21 22.66 47.18
C ASP A 2 -23.69 23.12 45.81
N PRO A 3 -23.07 24.32 45.72
CA PRO A 3 -22.50 24.80 44.46
C PRO A 3 -21.16 24.12 44.15
N VAL A 4 -21.01 23.71 42.90
CA VAL A 4 -19.81 23.06 42.34
C VAL A 4 -18.73 24.10 42.08
N VAL A 5 -17.52 23.82 42.59
CA VAL A 5 -16.28 24.58 42.37
C VAL A 5 -15.57 24.02 41.13
N PHE A 6 -15.15 24.89 40.20
CA PHE A 6 -14.30 24.54 39.06
C PHE A 6 -12.81 24.71 39.41
N PRO A 7 -11.91 23.83 38.95
CA PRO A 7 -10.47 24.01 39.17
C PRO A 7 -9.84 25.03 38.20
N GLU A 8 -8.90 25.81 38.72
CA GLU A 8 -8.11 26.83 38.00
C GLU A 8 -7.09 26.21 37.01
N VAL A 9 -6.88 26.89 35.89
CA VAL A 9 -5.89 26.58 34.84
C VAL A 9 -4.59 27.36 35.12
N PRO A 10 -3.41 26.73 35.11
CA PRO A 10 -2.14 27.46 35.22
C PRO A 10 -1.69 28.07 33.88
N PRO A 11 -0.92 29.18 33.89
CA PRO A 11 -0.72 30.02 32.71
C PRO A 11 0.36 29.52 31.73
N HIS A 12 0.15 29.92 30.48
CA HIS A 12 0.98 29.74 29.29
C HIS A 12 2.49 29.92 29.49
N ALA A 13 3.28 28.97 28.95
CA ALA A 13 4.71 29.15 28.67
C ALA A 13 4.92 29.46 27.18
N THR A 14 5.53 30.61 26.90
CA THR A 14 6.00 31.06 25.58
C THR A 14 7.27 30.32 25.12
N PRO A 15 7.54 30.23 23.80
CA PRO A 15 8.52 29.32 23.22
C PRO A 15 9.96 29.86 23.27
N LEU A 16 10.92 29.00 23.59
CA LEU A 16 12.35 29.32 23.55
C LEU A 16 13.00 28.90 22.23
N SER A 17 13.86 29.81 21.77
CA SER A 17 14.59 29.85 20.50
C SER A 17 15.67 28.76 20.37
N ARG A 18 15.91 28.39 19.11
CA ARG A 18 17.01 27.58 18.56
C ARG A 18 18.39 28.06 19.03
N HIS A 19 19.29 27.13 19.35
CA HIS A 19 20.74 27.32 19.26
C HIS A 19 21.49 26.02 18.89
N ALA A 20 22.62 26.23 18.20
CA ALA A 20 23.49 25.31 17.46
C ALA A 20 24.40 24.42 18.34
N PRO A 21 25.12 23.42 17.78
CA PRO A 21 25.82 22.38 18.55
C PRO A 21 27.23 22.83 19.01
N PRO A 22 27.79 22.26 20.09
CA PRO A 22 29.11 22.63 20.55
C PRO A 22 30.24 21.80 19.92
N SER A 23 31.36 22.49 19.79
CA SER A 23 32.68 22.08 19.28
C SER A 23 33.45 21.16 20.24
N LEU A 24 34.24 20.25 19.64
CA LEU A 24 35.29 19.43 20.28
C LEU A 24 36.39 20.26 20.97
N PRO A 25 37.11 19.66 21.93
CA PRO A 25 38.57 19.75 21.88
C PRO A 25 39.29 18.42 22.10
N SER A 26 40.55 18.40 21.67
CA SER A 26 41.49 17.30 21.57
C SER A 26 42.44 17.16 22.77
N SER A 27 43.12 16.00 22.81
CA SER A 27 44.46 15.69 23.37
C SER A 27 44.57 15.02 24.76
N SER A 28 45.32 13.90 24.72
CA SER A 28 45.68 12.84 25.68
C SER A 28 46.72 13.26 26.77
N PRO A 29 47.35 12.37 27.59
CA PRO A 29 47.14 10.93 27.88
C PRO A 29 47.13 10.53 29.40
N SER A 30 46.91 9.22 29.66
CA SER A 30 46.88 8.47 30.95
C SER A 30 48.14 8.62 31.85
N PRO A 31 48.19 8.11 33.13
CA PRO A 31 48.27 6.64 33.42
C PRO A 31 47.86 6.10 34.84
N VAL A 32 47.88 4.75 34.94
CA VAL A 32 48.19 3.80 36.06
C VAL A 32 47.10 3.18 36.99
N LEU A 33 47.25 1.85 37.08
CA LEU A 33 46.71 0.75 37.91
C LEU A 33 46.64 0.90 39.45
N SER A 34 45.75 0.11 40.08
CA SER A 34 45.98 -0.73 41.30
C SER A 34 44.76 -1.66 41.51
N SER A 35 44.77 -2.98 41.28
CA SER A 35 45.28 -4.15 42.06
C SER A 35 44.37 -4.65 43.22
N ALA A 36 43.85 -5.89 43.05
CA ALA A 36 43.68 -7.03 44.02
C ALA A 36 42.96 -6.79 45.38
N ASP A 37 42.19 -7.69 46.00
CA ASP A 37 41.93 -9.14 45.84
C ASP A 37 40.66 -9.54 46.68
N PRO A 38 40.11 -10.77 46.54
CA PRO A 38 38.87 -11.28 47.15
C PRO A 38 39.11 -12.18 48.38
N SER A 39 38.00 -12.64 49.01
CA SER A 39 37.84 -13.71 50.04
C SER A 39 36.87 -13.23 51.15
N ASP A 40 35.99 -14.00 51.78
CA ASP A 40 35.59 -15.41 51.72
C ASP A 40 34.26 -15.53 52.48
N ARG A 41 33.46 -16.55 52.12
CA ARG A 41 32.74 -17.51 52.99
C ARG A 41 31.31 -17.82 52.56
N GLU A 42 31.21 -19.03 52.01
CA GLU A 42 30.05 -19.92 52.04
C GLU A 42 29.46 -20.06 53.46
N LEU A 43 28.14 -20.11 53.58
CA LEU A 43 27.41 -21.36 53.88
C LEU A 43 25.92 -21.09 54.12
N ASP A 44 25.13 -21.97 53.51
CA ASP A 44 23.99 -22.69 54.06
C ASP A 44 22.58 -22.46 53.48
N VAL A 45 21.95 -23.63 53.34
CA VAL A 45 20.75 -23.97 52.60
C VAL A 45 19.50 -23.63 53.40
N SER A 46 18.47 -23.10 52.75
CA SER A 46 17.07 -23.45 53.05
C SER A 46 16.16 -23.05 51.90
N GLU A 47 15.56 -24.09 51.29
CA GLU A 47 14.35 -23.96 50.48
C GLU A 47 13.22 -23.42 51.36
N GLU A 48 12.66 -22.26 51.00
CA GLU A 48 11.28 -21.94 51.36
C GLU A 48 10.52 -21.51 50.10
N THR A 49 9.60 -22.39 49.74
CA THR A 49 8.53 -22.25 48.78
C THR A 49 7.59 -21.11 49.20
N SER A 50 7.67 -19.97 48.52
CA SER A 50 6.57 -18.99 48.53
C SER A 50 5.89 -18.98 47.17
N SER A 51 4.78 -19.72 47.07
CA SER A 51 3.84 -19.63 45.97
C SER A 51 3.21 -18.23 45.94
N SER A 52 3.77 -17.32 45.15
CA SER A 52 3.06 -16.09 44.78
C SER A 52 2.20 -16.42 43.56
N SER A 53 0.89 -16.55 43.79
CA SER A 53 -0.12 -16.60 42.75
C SER A 53 -0.05 -15.32 41.91
N GLN A 54 0.65 -15.36 40.78
CA GLN A 54 0.53 -14.35 39.75
C GLN A 54 -0.87 -14.48 39.15
N THR A 55 -1.74 -13.54 39.51
CA THR A 55 -2.93 -13.23 38.74
C THR A 55 -2.47 -12.78 37.36
N PRO A 56 -3.09 -13.24 36.25
CA PRO A 56 -2.71 -12.76 34.93
C PRO A 56 -3.08 -11.28 34.87
N ALA A 57 -2.07 -10.42 34.75
CA ALA A 57 -2.29 -9.04 34.39
C ALA A 57 -3.04 -9.06 33.05
N THR A 58 -4.25 -8.52 33.05
CA THR A 58 -4.94 -8.19 31.82
C THR A 58 -4.04 -7.16 31.15
N GLU A 59 -3.41 -7.52 30.04
CA GLU A 59 -2.69 -6.58 29.19
C GLU A 59 -3.71 -5.54 28.72
N GLU A 60 -3.80 -4.42 29.45
CA GLU A 60 -4.44 -3.23 28.92
C GLU A 60 -3.64 -2.84 27.67
N SER A 61 -4.29 -2.93 26.50
CA SER A 61 -3.73 -2.47 25.24
C SER A 61 -3.17 -1.06 25.43
N PHE A 62 -1.85 -0.91 25.34
CA PHE A 62 -1.18 0.38 25.45
C PHE A 62 -1.76 1.33 24.37
N ILE A 63 -2.45 2.38 24.80
CA ILE A 63 -2.94 3.43 23.91
C ILE A 63 -1.89 4.54 23.95
N ASP A 64 -1.12 4.67 22.88
CA ASP A 64 -0.18 5.78 22.72
C ASP A 64 -0.95 7.12 22.78
N PRO A 65 -0.68 8.00 23.75
CA PRO A 65 -1.33 9.30 23.84
C PRO A 65 -0.94 10.26 22.70
N TYR A 66 0.12 9.96 21.94
CA TYR A 66 0.61 10.76 20.82
C TYR A 66 0.86 9.89 19.57
N PRO A 67 -0.20 9.30 18.99
CA PRO A 67 -0.04 8.38 17.89
C PRO A 67 0.65 9.08 16.70
N ASP A 68 1.66 8.42 16.16
CA ASP A 68 2.32 8.79 14.91
C ASP A 68 2.43 7.55 14.00
N PHE A 69 2.86 7.76 12.78
CA PHE A 69 3.16 6.67 11.85
C PHE A 69 4.37 5.87 12.30
N LEU A 70 4.48 4.63 11.81
CA LEU A 70 5.69 3.83 12.01
C LEU A 70 6.80 4.37 11.10
N TRP A 71 7.76 5.09 11.68
CA TRP A 71 8.89 5.64 10.93
C TRP A 71 9.99 4.59 10.75
N MET A 72 10.26 4.27 9.48
CA MET A 72 11.24 3.28 9.04
C MET A 72 12.57 3.96 8.73
N THR A 73 13.66 3.37 9.21
CA THR A 73 15.03 3.81 8.86
C THR A 73 15.61 3.04 7.67
N THR A 74 14.94 1.99 7.21
CA THR A 74 15.39 1.12 6.12
C THR A 74 14.68 1.45 4.81
N GLU A 75 15.27 1.00 3.69
CA GLU A 75 14.60 1.03 2.39
C GLU A 75 13.33 0.18 2.38
N GLU A 76 12.50 0.40 1.36
CA GLU A 76 11.33 -0.43 1.10
C GLU A 76 11.73 -1.90 0.82
N PRO A 77 10.96 -2.88 1.31
CA PRO A 77 11.37 -4.29 1.33
C PRO A 77 11.50 -4.93 -0.06
N HIS A 78 10.79 -4.42 -1.06
CA HIS A 78 10.59 -5.08 -2.34
C HIS A 78 11.85 -5.08 -3.20
N ARG A 79 12.66 -4.02 -3.16
CA ARG A 79 13.92 -3.94 -3.91
C ARG A 79 14.93 -4.98 -3.50
N SER A 80 15.28 -5.04 -2.22
CA SER A 80 16.26 -6.02 -1.73
C SER A 80 15.72 -7.45 -1.84
N ARG A 81 14.41 -7.67 -1.65
CA ARG A 81 13.78 -8.97 -1.82
C ARG A 81 13.73 -9.42 -3.29
N ARG A 82 13.40 -8.53 -4.23
CA ARG A 82 13.48 -8.77 -5.69
C ARG A 82 14.86 -9.24 -6.10
N ILE A 83 15.93 -8.57 -5.64
CA ILE A 83 17.31 -8.96 -5.97
C ILE A 83 17.61 -10.36 -5.40
N ALA A 84 17.23 -10.63 -4.15
CA ALA A 84 17.41 -11.94 -3.53
C ALA A 84 16.68 -13.06 -4.30
N ILE A 85 15.43 -12.81 -4.71
CA ILE A 85 14.63 -13.75 -5.50
C ILE A 85 15.27 -13.97 -6.87
N LEU A 86 15.67 -12.92 -7.60
CA LEU A 86 16.26 -13.05 -8.94
C LEU A 86 17.61 -13.78 -8.96
N LYS A 87 18.30 -13.78 -7.81
CA LYS A 87 19.54 -14.52 -7.57
C LYS A 87 19.27 -16.00 -7.29
N ALA A 88 18.23 -16.31 -6.52
CA ALA A 88 17.83 -17.67 -6.20
C ALA A 88 17.07 -18.36 -7.36
N HIS A 89 16.24 -17.60 -8.07
CA HIS A 89 15.30 -18.05 -9.12
C HIS A 89 15.42 -17.18 -10.37
N PRO A 90 16.52 -17.28 -11.13
CA PRO A 90 16.70 -16.46 -12.33
C PRO A 90 15.60 -16.68 -13.38
N GLU A 91 14.91 -17.82 -13.35
CA GLU A 91 13.77 -18.18 -14.20
C GLU A 91 12.55 -17.27 -14.05
N VAL A 92 12.41 -16.53 -12.95
CA VAL A 92 11.33 -15.53 -12.75
C VAL A 92 11.28 -14.52 -13.89
N ARG A 93 12.43 -14.19 -14.51
CA ARG A 93 12.50 -13.30 -15.69
C ARG A 93 11.63 -13.76 -16.86
N LYS A 94 11.35 -15.07 -16.98
CA LYS A 94 10.49 -15.63 -18.03
C LYS A 94 9.01 -15.31 -17.82
N LEU A 95 8.62 -14.92 -16.61
CA LEU A 95 7.24 -14.52 -16.30
C LEU A 95 6.96 -13.07 -16.68
N MET A 96 8.00 -12.24 -16.87
CA MET A 96 7.86 -10.82 -17.15
C MET A 96 7.30 -10.54 -18.55
N GLY A 97 6.55 -9.45 -18.67
CA GLY A 97 6.01 -8.95 -19.93
C GLY A 97 4.51 -9.20 -20.09
N PRO A 98 3.91 -8.68 -21.17
CA PRO A 98 2.47 -8.49 -21.23
C PRO A 98 1.67 -9.80 -21.29
N THR A 99 0.41 -9.69 -20.89
CA THR A 99 -0.60 -10.73 -21.03
C THR A 99 -1.77 -10.23 -21.89
N PRO A 100 -1.99 -10.80 -23.10
CA PRO A 100 -2.98 -10.28 -24.04
C PRO A 100 -4.43 -10.49 -23.59
N VAL A 101 -4.67 -11.35 -22.59
CA VAL A 101 -6.01 -11.63 -22.05
C VAL A 101 -6.64 -10.41 -21.34
N THR A 102 -5.82 -9.47 -20.88
CA THR A 102 -6.32 -8.23 -20.26
C THR A 102 -7.16 -7.41 -21.24
N LEU A 103 -6.78 -7.36 -22.52
CA LEU A 103 -7.46 -6.59 -23.55
C LEU A 103 -8.94 -7.01 -23.76
N PRO A 104 -9.26 -8.27 -24.10
CA PRO A 104 -10.65 -8.67 -24.28
C PRO A 104 -11.47 -8.57 -22.99
N LEU A 105 -10.86 -8.78 -21.82
CA LEU A 105 -11.56 -8.66 -20.54
C LEU A 105 -12.00 -7.21 -20.26
N VAL A 106 -11.13 -6.24 -20.53
CA VAL A 106 -11.48 -4.80 -20.43
C VAL A 106 -12.68 -4.47 -21.30
N PHE A 107 -12.69 -4.91 -22.56
CA PHE A 107 -13.82 -4.64 -23.46
C PHE A 107 -15.10 -5.37 -23.05
N ALA A 108 -14.99 -6.60 -22.52
CA ALA A 108 -16.14 -7.35 -22.03
C ALA A 108 -16.80 -6.64 -20.83
N VAL A 109 -16.01 -6.19 -19.85
CA VAL A 109 -16.50 -5.50 -18.66
C VAL A 109 -17.02 -4.10 -18.99
N LEU A 110 -16.34 -3.37 -19.88
CA LEU A 110 -16.83 -2.09 -20.40
C LEU A 110 -18.18 -2.27 -21.13
N GLY A 111 -18.29 -3.29 -21.98
CA GLY A 111 -19.53 -3.61 -22.69
C GLY A 111 -20.67 -3.95 -21.72
N LEU A 112 -20.39 -4.71 -20.67
CA LEU A 112 -21.34 -5.00 -19.59
C LEU A 112 -21.84 -3.72 -18.91
N GLN A 113 -20.92 -2.84 -18.50
CA GLN A 113 -21.27 -1.58 -17.82
C GLN A 113 -22.12 -0.67 -18.71
N LEU A 114 -21.71 -0.46 -19.96
CA LEU A 114 -22.47 0.37 -20.89
C LEU A 114 -23.85 -0.22 -21.18
N SER A 115 -23.95 -1.55 -21.36
CA SER A 115 -25.23 -2.24 -21.60
C SER A 115 -26.18 -2.11 -20.41
N LEU A 116 -25.68 -2.31 -19.18
CA LEU A 116 -26.48 -2.15 -17.96
C LEU A 116 -26.92 -0.70 -17.75
N SER A 117 -26.05 0.27 -18.06
CA SER A 117 -26.39 1.69 -17.98
C SER A 117 -27.59 2.05 -18.88
N LEU A 118 -27.67 1.45 -20.07
CA LEU A 118 -28.79 1.66 -21.00
C LEU A 118 -30.03 0.88 -20.58
N TYR A 119 -29.86 -0.37 -20.14
CA TYR A 119 -30.95 -1.21 -19.67
C TYR A 119 -31.70 -0.53 -18.50
N LEU A 120 -30.96 0.06 -17.56
CA LEU A 120 -31.52 0.71 -16.37
C LEU A 120 -31.99 2.16 -16.61
N LYS A 121 -31.86 2.70 -17.82
CA LYS A 121 -32.18 4.11 -18.15
C LYS A 121 -33.61 4.52 -17.76
N SER A 122 -34.59 3.62 -17.91
CA SER A 122 -36.00 3.90 -17.61
C SER A 122 -36.30 3.91 -16.10
N HIS A 123 -35.42 3.31 -15.28
CA HIS A 123 -35.60 3.23 -13.83
C HIS A 123 -35.16 4.52 -13.13
N HIS A 124 -35.75 4.81 -11.97
CA HIS A 124 -35.28 5.90 -11.12
C HIS A 124 -33.91 5.56 -10.54
N THR A 125 -32.97 6.50 -10.51
CA THR A 125 -31.58 6.28 -10.08
C THR A 125 -31.47 5.69 -8.68
N LEU A 126 -32.31 6.12 -7.75
CA LEU A 126 -32.32 5.62 -6.36
C LEU A 126 -33.31 4.46 -6.14
N SER A 127 -33.83 3.86 -7.22
CA SER A 127 -34.67 2.68 -7.07
C SER A 127 -33.84 1.47 -6.64
N LEU A 128 -34.43 0.60 -5.82
CA LEU A 128 -33.76 -0.59 -5.31
C LEU A 128 -33.11 -1.46 -6.41
N PRO A 129 -33.75 -1.70 -7.59
CA PRO A 129 -33.10 -2.43 -8.67
C PRO A 129 -31.81 -1.76 -9.15
N VAL A 130 -31.81 -0.43 -9.32
CA VAL A 130 -30.62 0.30 -9.77
C VAL A 130 -29.52 0.26 -8.72
N LEU A 131 -29.85 0.52 -7.44
CA LEU A 131 -28.88 0.48 -6.34
C LEU A 131 -28.26 -0.91 -6.18
N LEU A 132 -29.07 -1.97 -6.22
CA LEU A 132 -28.59 -3.35 -6.08
C LEU A 132 -27.72 -3.77 -7.27
N THR A 133 -28.14 -3.45 -8.50
CA THR A 133 -27.34 -3.73 -9.69
C THR A 133 -26.05 -2.93 -9.70
N ALA A 134 -26.09 -1.64 -9.32
CA ALA A 134 -24.91 -0.79 -9.23
C ALA A 134 -23.94 -1.26 -8.13
N TYR A 135 -24.43 -1.76 -7.00
CA TYR A 135 -23.56 -2.27 -5.94
C TYR A 135 -22.94 -3.62 -6.29
N VAL A 136 -23.76 -4.62 -6.65
CA VAL A 136 -23.30 -6.01 -6.83
C VAL A 136 -22.56 -6.19 -8.15
N ILE A 137 -23.20 -5.80 -9.28
CA ILE A 137 -22.62 -6.00 -10.61
C ILE A 137 -21.75 -4.80 -10.99
N GLY A 138 -22.27 -3.60 -10.76
CA GLY A 138 -21.57 -2.34 -11.02
C GLY A 138 -20.29 -2.20 -10.22
N GLY A 139 -20.36 -2.36 -8.90
CA GLY A 139 -19.22 -2.27 -7.99
C GLY A 139 -18.16 -3.29 -8.33
N THR A 140 -18.54 -4.55 -8.51
CA THR A 140 -17.60 -5.62 -8.92
C THR A 140 -16.95 -5.34 -10.28
N ALA A 141 -17.73 -4.90 -11.27
CA ALA A 141 -17.22 -4.59 -12.62
C ALA A 141 -16.30 -3.37 -12.62
N ASN A 142 -16.63 -2.31 -11.89
CA ASN A 142 -15.78 -1.12 -11.82
C ASN A 142 -14.54 -1.39 -10.97
N GLN A 143 -14.63 -2.26 -9.95
CA GLN A 143 -13.46 -2.74 -9.24
C GLN A 143 -12.50 -3.51 -10.16
N ASN A 144 -13.06 -4.39 -11.01
CA ASN A 144 -12.30 -5.06 -12.05
C ASN A 144 -11.62 -4.03 -12.98
N ILE A 145 -12.34 -2.99 -13.43
CA ILE A 145 -11.75 -1.96 -14.30
C ILE A 145 -10.67 -1.13 -13.58
N PHE A 146 -10.84 -0.77 -12.31
CA PHE A 146 -9.80 -0.09 -11.52
C PHE A 146 -8.50 -0.89 -11.55
N LEU A 147 -8.61 -2.21 -11.33
CA LEU A 147 -7.47 -3.12 -11.33
C LEU A 147 -6.95 -3.45 -12.75
N ALA A 148 -7.80 -3.38 -13.77
CA ALA A 148 -7.35 -3.43 -15.14
C ALA A 148 -6.49 -2.20 -15.48
N ILE A 149 -6.91 -1.00 -15.10
CA ILE A 149 -6.14 0.24 -15.30
C ILE A 149 -4.82 0.21 -14.51
N HIS A 150 -4.83 -0.40 -13.32
CA HIS A 150 -3.62 -0.74 -12.57
C HIS A 150 -2.64 -1.61 -13.39
N GLU A 151 -3.08 -2.75 -13.90
CA GLU A 151 -2.24 -3.62 -14.76
C GLU A 151 -1.75 -2.91 -16.04
N ILE A 152 -2.63 -2.13 -16.67
CA ILE A 152 -2.32 -1.39 -17.91
C ILE A 152 -1.28 -0.28 -17.63
N THR A 153 -1.28 0.29 -16.42
CA THR A 153 -0.31 1.32 -16.01
C THR A 153 1.12 0.81 -16.05
N HIS A 154 1.31 -0.44 -15.63
CA HIS A 154 2.57 -1.20 -15.72
C HIS A 154 2.90 -1.68 -17.15
N ASN A 155 2.10 -1.28 -18.14
CA ASN A 155 2.22 -1.66 -19.54
C ASN A 155 2.08 -3.17 -19.79
N LEU A 156 1.32 -3.88 -18.94
CA LEU A 156 1.19 -5.33 -18.98
C LEU A 156 0.07 -5.86 -19.88
N ALA A 157 -0.78 -5.00 -20.45
CA ALA A 157 -1.84 -5.46 -21.35
C ALA A 157 -1.37 -5.59 -22.81
N LEU A 158 -0.51 -4.67 -23.27
CA LEU A 158 -0.05 -4.59 -24.65
C LEU A 158 1.46 -4.33 -24.72
N LYS A 159 2.11 -4.66 -25.84
CA LYS A 159 3.56 -4.41 -26.02
C LYS A 159 3.93 -2.93 -26.18
N SER A 160 2.98 -2.10 -26.60
CA SER A 160 3.21 -0.68 -26.88
C SER A 160 2.72 0.18 -25.72
N ILE A 161 3.59 1.03 -25.16
CA ILE A 161 3.25 1.98 -24.09
C ILE A 161 2.08 2.88 -24.52
N ARG A 162 2.11 3.39 -25.76
CA ARG A 162 1.03 4.24 -26.29
C ARG A 162 -0.29 3.48 -26.38
N ALA A 163 -0.24 2.20 -26.79
CA ALA A 163 -1.44 1.37 -26.87
C ALA A 163 -2.02 1.07 -25.49
N ASN A 164 -1.17 0.82 -24.48
CA ASN A 164 -1.61 0.71 -23.09
C ASN A 164 -2.28 2.01 -22.61
N LYS A 165 -1.68 3.18 -22.86
CA LYS A 165 -2.29 4.47 -22.48
C LYS A 165 -3.65 4.69 -23.15
N CYS A 166 -3.79 4.36 -24.43
CA CYS A 166 -5.10 4.39 -25.11
C CYS A 166 -6.09 3.41 -24.48
N LEU A 167 -5.67 2.17 -24.18
CA LEU A 167 -6.52 1.17 -23.55
C LEU A 167 -6.97 1.61 -22.14
N ALA A 168 -6.08 2.22 -21.35
CA ALA A 168 -6.42 2.76 -20.04
C ALA A 168 -7.48 3.85 -20.13
N ILE A 169 -7.37 4.76 -21.11
CA ILE A 169 -8.39 5.81 -21.36
C ILE A 169 -9.73 5.17 -21.75
N ILE A 170 -9.71 4.13 -22.59
CA ILE A 170 -10.94 3.40 -22.98
C ILE A 170 -11.56 2.68 -21.78
N ALA A 171 -10.78 1.97 -20.98
CA ALA A 171 -11.24 1.30 -19.76
C ALA A 171 -11.88 2.31 -18.79
N ASN A 172 -11.26 3.48 -18.63
CA ASN A 172 -11.68 4.56 -17.75
C ASN A 172 -13.08 5.10 -18.10
N ILE A 173 -13.58 4.91 -19.32
CA ILE A 173 -14.95 5.29 -19.69
C ILE A 173 -16.01 4.66 -18.76
N SER A 174 -15.81 3.43 -18.30
CA SER A 174 -16.79 2.80 -17.38
C SER A 174 -16.84 3.44 -15.99
N ILE A 175 -15.82 4.22 -15.62
CA ILE A 175 -15.68 4.81 -14.29
C ILE A 175 -16.46 6.14 -14.16
N GLY A 176 -16.73 6.85 -15.26
CA GLY A 176 -17.46 8.13 -15.21
C GLY A 176 -16.58 9.38 -15.01
N ILE A 177 -15.34 9.21 -14.53
CA ILE A 177 -14.43 10.31 -14.16
C ILE A 177 -13.02 10.05 -14.72
N PRO A 178 -12.37 11.01 -15.38
CA PRO A 178 -11.02 10.84 -15.92
C PRO A 178 -9.98 10.79 -14.81
N TYR A 179 -9.36 9.62 -14.59
CA TYR A 179 -8.32 9.46 -13.57
C TYR A 179 -7.12 8.62 -14.05
N ALA A 180 -7.26 7.81 -15.10
CA ALA A 180 -6.26 6.80 -15.48
C ALA A 180 -4.84 7.35 -15.70
N MET A 181 -4.69 8.53 -16.30
CA MET A 181 -3.35 9.10 -16.56
C MET A 181 -2.71 9.72 -15.33
N ALA A 182 -3.49 10.30 -14.42
CA ALA A 182 -2.99 10.79 -13.14
C ALA A 182 -2.64 9.60 -12.23
N PHE A 183 -3.52 8.60 -12.18
CA PHE A 183 -3.28 7.34 -11.47
C PHE A 183 -1.98 6.70 -11.91
N LYS A 184 -1.70 6.63 -13.22
CA LYS A 184 -0.45 6.08 -13.72
C LYS A 184 0.79 6.74 -13.10
N GLY A 185 0.81 8.07 -13.00
CA GLY A 185 1.94 8.75 -12.36
C GLY A 185 2.06 8.35 -10.89
N TYR A 186 0.98 8.52 -10.12
CA TYR A 186 1.01 8.37 -8.66
C TYR A 186 1.31 6.94 -8.25
N HIS A 187 0.74 5.99 -8.98
CA HIS A 187 0.93 4.58 -8.71
C HIS A 187 2.36 4.11 -8.99
N ILE A 188 3.01 4.63 -10.04
CA ILE A 188 4.44 4.34 -10.30
C ILE A 188 5.33 4.98 -9.23
N GLU A 189 4.99 6.18 -8.75
CA GLU A 189 5.70 6.81 -7.63
C GLU A 189 5.54 5.97 -6.36
N HIS A 190 4.34 5.50 -6.04
CA HIS A 190 4.07 4.60 -4.92
C HIS A 190 4.89 3.31 -4.97
N HIS A 191 4.97 2.63 -6.12
CA HIS A 191 5.81 1.43 -6.25
C HIS A 191 7.31 1.70 -6.07
N LYS A 192 7.76 2.87 -6.53
CA LYS A 192 9.19 3.21 -6.55
C LYS A 192 9.68 3.79 -5.22
N PHE A 193 8.82 4.51 -4.50
CA PHE A 193 9.18 5.25 -3.31
C PHE A 193 8.50 4.74 -2.04
N LEU A 194 7.56 3.77 -2.15
CA LEU A 194 6.64 3.25 -1.11
C LEU A 194 6.44 4.24 0.04
N GLY A 195 6.36 3.96 1.33
CA GLY A 195 6.10 4.98 2.37
C GLY A 195 6.98 6.28 2.48
N GLU A 196 7.71 6.76 1.48
CA GLU A 196 8.43 8.05 1.48
C GLU A 196 7.48 9.25 1.59
N ASP A 197 7.68 10.05 2.64
CA ASP A 197 6.81 11.18 2.98
C ASP A 197 6.82 12.28 1.90
N GLY A 198 5.64 12.79 1.57
CA GLY A 198 5.47 13.81 0.52
C GLY A 198 5.67 13.30 -0.92
N ILE A 199 6.05 12.03 -1.11
CA ILE A 199 6.11 11.39 -2.44
C ILE A 199 4.99 10.38 -2.62
N ASP A 200 4.87 9.42 -1.71
CA ASP A 200 3.79 8.44 -1.76
C ASP A 200 2.49 9.02 -1.21
N THR A 201 1.61 9.35 -2.15
CA THR A 201 0.32 9.97 -1.86
C THR A 201 -0.76 8.98 -1.38
N ASP A 202 -0.46 7.68 -1.35
CA ASP A 202 -1.36 6.66 -0.78
C ASP A 202 -1.49 6.80 0.75
N LEU A 203 -0.47 7.36 1.40
CA LEU A 203 -0.45 7.58 2.85
C LEU A 203 -1.51 8.60 3.30
N PRO A 204 -2.24 8.35 4.41
CA PRO A 204 -3.09 9.35 5.04
C PRO A 204 -2.29 10.58 5.47
N SER A 205 -2.91 11.75 5.35
CA SER A 205 -2.38 12.96 6.00
C SER A 205 -2.54 12.88 7.52
N ARG A 206 -1.73 13.62 8.28
CA ARG A 206 -1.88 13.72 9.74
C ARG A 206 -3.27 14.21 10.16
N LEU A 207 -3.86 15.14 9.41
CA LEU A 207 -5.22 15.63 9.71
C LEU A 207 -6.27 14.52 9.55
N GLU A 208 -6.19 13.76 8.45
CA GLU A 208 -7.06 12.60 8.26
C GLU A 208 -6.87 11.57 9.38
N ALA A 209 -5.62 11.30 9.76
CA ALA A 209 -5.33 10.34 10.82
C ALA A 209 -5.85 10.79 12.20
N LEU A 210 -5.75 12.07 12.53
CA LEU A 210 -6.31 12.60 13.78
C LEU A 210 -7.85 12.54 13.81
N VAL A 211 -8.52 12.88 12.71
CA VAL A 211 -9.98 13.05 12.68
C VAL A 211 -10.71 11.74 12.40
N LEU A 212 -10.11 10.86 11.58
CA LEU A 212 -10.77 9.65 11.10
C LEU A 212 -10.39 8.39 11.90
N ASN A 213 -9.47 8.45 12.86
CA ASN A 213 -9.04 7.28 13.64
C ASN A 213 -9.97 6.88 14.79
N ASN A 214 -11.25 6.68 14.47
CA ASN A 214 -12.26 6.12 15.36
C ASN A 214 -13.30 5.35 14.51
N VAL A 215 -14.19 4.57 15.11
CA VAL A 215 -15.14 3.72 14.34
C VAL A 215 -15.94 4.52 13.29
N ALA A 216 -16.47 5.68 13.66
CA ALA A 216 -17.25 6.52 12.73
C ALA A 216 -16.38 7.11 11.61
N GLY A 217 -15.20 7.62 11.98
CA GLY A 217 -14.21 8.16 11.05
C GLY A 217 -13.68 7.12 10.07
N LYS A 218 -13.35 5.92 10.54
CA LYS A 218 -12.88 4.79 9.72
C LYS A 218 -13.99 4.27 8.81
N THR A 219 -15.23 4.23 9.29
CA THR A 219 -16.40 3.93 8.44
C THR A 219 -16.59 4.97 7.35
N PHE A 220 -16.47 6.27 7.68
CA PHE A 220 -16.54 7.35 6.70
C PHE A 220 -15.41 7.23 5.67
N PHE A 221 -14.18 7.00 6.12
CA PHE A 221 -13.03 6.76 5.25
C PHE A 221 -13.28 5.61 4.29
N ALA A 222 -13.66 4.43 4.79
CA ALA A 222 -13.90 3.24 3.98
C ALA A 222 -15.13 3.38 3.04
N THR A 223 -16.10 4.24 3.39
CA THR A 223 -17.25 4.54 2.51
C THR A 223 -16.88 5.51 1.39
N PHE A 224 -16.00 6.48 1.65
CA PHE A 224 -15.63 7.53 0.69
C PHE A 224 -14.20 7.38 0.19
N GLN A 225 -13.64 6.18 0.25
CA GLN A 225 -12.22 5.93 0.07
C GLN A 225 -11.71 6.49 -1.25
N LEU A 226 -12.42 6.23 -2.36
CA LEU A 226 -12.04 6.79 -3.67
C LEU A 226 -11.87 8.31 -3.69
N LEU A 227 -12.61 9.06 -2.88
CA LEU A 227 -12.47 10.52 -2.81
C LEU A 227 -11.14 10.90 -2.17
N PHE A 228 -10.73 10.21 -1.11
CA PHE A 228 -9.41 10.42 -0.50
C PHE A 228 -8.30 10.13 -1.50
N TYR A 229 -8.37 8.98 -2.19
CA TYR A 229 -7.39 8.58 -3.20
C TYR A 229 -7.37 9.51 -4.43
N ALA A 230 -8.50 10.09 -4.81
CA ALA A 230 -8.58 10.99 -5.96
C ALA A 230 -8.15 12.42 -5.62
N ILE A 231 -8.43 12.90 -4.41
CA ILE A 231 -8.30 14.31 -4.05
C ILE A 231 -6.99 14.57 -3.30
N ARG A 232 -6.64 13.73 -2.32
CA ARG A 232 -5.45 13.91 -1.47
C ARG A 232 -4.16 14.09 -2.27
N PRO A 233 -3.88 13.30 -3.34
CA PRO A 233 -2.65 13.47 -4.10
C PRO A 233 -2.47 14.88 -4.67
N GLY A 234 -3.57 15.55 -5.06
CA GLY A 234 -3.54 16.92 -5.57
C GLY A 234 -3.09 17.96 -4.54
N PHE A 235 -3.21 17.68 -3.24
CA PHE A 235 -2.74 18.55 -2.16
C PHE A 235 -1.35 18.20 -1.66
N ILE A 236 -0.94 16.93 -1.77
CA ILE A 236 0.39 16.48 -1.32
C ILE A 236 1.44 16.72 -2.39
N ARG A 237 1.17 16.28 -3.63
CA ARG A 237 2.16 16.24 -4.70
C ARG A 237 1.52 16.42 -6.06
N ALA A 238 1.41 17.65 -6.53
CA ALA A 238 0.85 17.90 -7.86
C ALA A 238 1.75 17.32 -8.96
N GLN A 239 1.18 16.48 -9.83
CA GLN A 239 1.88 15.94 -10.99
C GLN A 239 1.97 16.90 -12.16
N THR A 240 3.07 16.81 -12.90
CA THR A 240 3.27 17.56 -14.13
C THR A 240 2.30 17.09 -15.19
N PHE A 241 1.42 17.98 -15.64
CA PHE A 241 0.43 17.68 -16.65
C PHE A 241 1.08 17.37 -18.00
N THR A 242 0.73 16.23 -18.60
CA THR A 242 1.26 15.79 -19.90
C THR A 242 0.17 15.76 -20.97
N ARG A 243 0.56 15.64 -22.24
CA ARG A 243 -0.39 15.48 -23.37
C ARG A 243 -1.35 14.29 -23.16
N TRP A 244 -0.91 13.24 -22.47
CA TRP A 244 -1.77 12.10 -22.17
C TRP A 244 -2.87 12.43 -21.16
N HIS A 245 -2.59 13.28 -20.16
CA HIS A 245 -3.62 13.78 -19.26
C HIS A 245 -4.70 14.55 -20.03
N PHE A 246 -4.30 15.38 -20.99
CA PHE A 246 -5.23 16.05 -21.89
C PHE A 246 -6.09 15.06 -22.69
N TYR A 247 -5.49 14.04 -23.29
CA TYR A 247 -6.24 13.02 -24.04
C TYR A 247 -7.20 12.22 -23.16
N ASN A 248 -6.81 11.89 -21.93
CA ASN A 248 -7.70 11.21 -20.98
C ASN A 248 -8.88 12.10 -20.59
N LEU A 249 -8.61 13.37 -20.27
CA LEU A 249 -9.63 14.35 -19.92
C LEU A 249 -10.65 14.51 -21.06
N VAL A 250 -10.17 14.84 -22.26
CA VAL A 250 -11.03 15.05 -23.44
C VAL A 250 -11.73 13.76 -23.85
N GLY A 251 -11.04 12.62 -23.84
CA GLY A 251 -11.62 11.33 -24.25
C GLY A 251 -12.76 10.88 -23.34
N VAL A 252 -12.54 10.90 -22.02
CA VAL A 252 -13.54 10.44 -21.04
C VAL A 252 -14.68 11.45 -20.90
N ILE A 253 -14.37 12.74 -20.73
CA ILE A 253 -15.43 13.77 -20.65
C ILE A 253 -16.21 13.85 -21.95
N GLY A 254 -15.52 13.86 -23.10
CA GLY A 254 -16.16 13.88 -24.41
C GLY A 254 -17.09 12.69 -24.61
N PHE A 255 -16.64 11.48 -24.27
CA PHE A 255 -17.50 10.30 -24.31
C PHE A 255 -18.75 10.47 -23.42
N HIS A 256 -18.58 10.90 -22.15
CA HIS A 256 -19.71 11.03 -21.24
C HIS A 256 -20.68 12.16 -21.60
N LEU A 257 -20.19 13.26 -22.18
CA LEU A 257 -21.06 14.32 -22.72
C LEU A 257 -21.88 13.80 -23.91
N LEU A 258 -21.27 13.02 -24.81
CA LEU A 258 -22.00 12.36 -25.90
C LEU A 258 -23.01 11.33 -25.34
N TRP A 259 -22.59 10.53 -24.36
CA TRP A 259 -23.45 9.54 -23.70
C TRP A 259 -24.66 10.22 -23.04
N TYR A 260 -24.45 11.32 -22.33
CA TYR A 260 -25.48 12.16 -21.75
C TYR A 260 -26.40 12.75 -22.83
N HIS A 261 -25.85 13.27 -23.92
CA HIS A 261 -26.64 13.87 -25.00
C HIS A 261 -27.60 12.86 -25.64
N PHE A 262 -27.14 11.64 -25.92
CA PHE A 262 -27.96 10.62 -26.58
C PHE A 262 -28.86 9.85 -25.62
N PHE A 263 -28.41 9.60 -24.38
CA PHE A 263 -29.10 8.68 -23.46
C PHE A 263 -29.60 9.34 -22.18
N GLY A 264 -29.33 10.62 -21.95
CA GLY A 264 -29.71 11.35 -20.75
C GLY A 264 -28.83 11.08 -19.54
N ILE A 265 -29.18 11.66 -18.40
CA ILE A 265 -28.36 11.63 -17.18
C ILE A 265 -28.32 10.27 -16.47
N ARG A 266 -29.39 9.47 -16.56
CA ARG A 266 -29.56 8.26 -15.74
C ARG A 266 -28.52 7.16 -16.04
N PRO A 267 -28.20 6.85 -17.32
CA PRO A 267 -27.11 5.91 -17.63
C PRO A 267 -25.75 6.38 -17.08
N TRP A 268 -25.46 7.68 -17.17
CA TRP A 268 -24.22 8.23 -16.60
C TRP A 268 -24.21 8.12 -15.07
N LEU A 269 -25.32 8.42 -14.40
CA LEU A 269 -25.45 8.26 -12.94
C LEU A 269 -25.24 6.80 -12.50
N TYR A 270 -25.71 5.83 -13.29
CA TYR A 270 -25.42 4.42 -13.03
C TYR A 270 -23.91 4.14 -13.02
N LEU A 271 -23.17 4.60 -14.04
CA LEU A 271 -21.71 4.39 -14.11
C LEU A 271 -20.97 5.03 -12.92
N VAL A 272 -21.34 6.26 -12.55
CA VAL A 272 -20.75 6.95 -11.39
C VAL A 272 -21.10 6.25 -10.09
N LEU A 273 -22.34 5.76 -9.94
CA LEU A 273 -22.76 5.02 -8.75
C LEU A 273 -22.06 3.67 -8.63
N SER A 274 -21.85 2.96 -9.74
CA SER A 274 -21.04 1.74 -9.81
C SER A 274 -19.61 2.01 -9.34
N SER A 275 -18.99 3.11 -9.79
CA SER A 275 -17.66 3.53 -9.34
C SER A 275 -17.63 3.86 -7.86
N PHE A 276 -18.62 4.61 -7.37
CA PHE A 276 -18.72 4.92 -5.95
C PHE A 276 -18.74 3.62 -5.13
N PHE A 277 -19.63 2.69 -5.45
CA PHE A 277 -19.71 1.41 -4.73
C PHE A 277 -18.45 0.57 -4.85
N ALA A 278 -17.80 0.55 -6.03
CA ALA A 278 -16.58 -0.22 -6.25
C ALA A 278 -15.48 0.08 -5.24
N GLY A 279 -15.29 1.36 -4.85
CA GLY A 279 -14.33 1.74 -3.82
C GLY A 279 -14.96 2.33 -2.55
N SER A 280 -16.15 1.85 -2.20
CA SER A 280 -16.79 2.06 -0.89
C SER A 280 -16.68 0.80 -0.04
N LEU A 281 -17.63 0.55 0.86
CA LEU A 281 -17.79 -0.70 1.62
C LEU A 281 -18.22 -1.89 0.74
N HIS A 282 -17.42 -2.24 -0.27
CA HIS A 282 -17.62 -3.38 -1.15
C HIS A 282 -16.59 -4.48 -0.83
N PRO A 283 -16.95 -5.78 -0.89
CA PRO A 283 -16.04 -6.88 -0.54
C PRO A 283 -14.66 -6.83 -1.20
N CYS A 284 -14.60 -6.42 -2.47
CA CYS A 284 -13.35 -6.31 -3.21
C CYS A 284 -12.60 -4.99 -2.97
N ALA A 285 -13.25 -3.95 -2.43
CA ALA A 285 -12.62 -2.65 -2.17
C ALA A 285 -11.61 -2.72 -1.02
N ALA A 286 -11.72 -3.73 -0.16
CA ALA A 286 -10.84 -3.87 0.99
C ALA A 286 -9.36 -3.94 0.61
N HIS A 287 -9.03 -4.33 -0.63
CA HIS A 287 -7.66 -4.37 -1.12
C HIS A 287 -6.93 -3.03 -0.92
N PHE A 288 -7.59 -1.89 -1.15
CA PHE A 288 -7.02 -0.56 -0.92
C PHE A 288 -6.56 -0.32 0.53
N ILE A 289 -7.11 -1.06 1.50
CA ILE A 289 -6.71 -1.03 2.91
C ILE A 289 -5.75 -2.20 3.21
N ALA A 290 -6.11 -3.40 2.77
CA ALA A 290 -5.42 -4.66 3.05
C ALA A 290 -3.96 -4.66 2.60
N GLU A 291 -3.68 -3.96 1.50
CA GLU A 291 -2.39 -3.99 0.84
C GLU A 291 -1.31 -3.28 1.64
N HIS A 292 -1.58 -2.12 2.25
CA HIS A 292 -0.54 -1.27 2.85
C HIS A 292 -0.79 -0.79 4.28
N TYR A 293 -1.91 -1.18 4.90
CA TYR A 293 -2.10 -0.96 6.32
C TYR A 293 -1.55 -2.13 7.15
N LEU A 294 -0.87 -1.79 8.24
CA LEU A 294 -0.32 -2.74 9.21
C LEU A 294 -1.46 -3.29 10.06
N MET A 295 -2.02 -4.42 9.62
CA MET A 295 -3.20 -5.03 10.24
C MET A 295 -2.93 -5.71 11.58
N GLU A 296 -1.67 -5.83 12.00
CA GLU A 296 -1.27 -6.30 13.32
C GLU A 296 -0.98 -5.16 14.31
N GLY A 297 -1.29 -3.92 13.93
CA GLY A 297 -1.12 -2.72 14.76
C GLY A 297 0.13 -1.91 14.39
N HIS A 298 0.50 -0.96 15.27
CA HIS A 298 1.56 0.02 15.02
C HIS A 298 2.98 -0.58 15.00
N LEU A 299 3.17 -1.74 15.64
CA LEU A 299 4.40 -2.50 15.65
C LEU A 299 4.06 -3.96 15.35
N PRO A 300 4.16 -4.43 14.10
CA PRO A 300 3.74 -5.77 13.69
C PRO A 300 4.75 -6.86 14.10
N VAL A 301 5.35 -6.74 15.29
CA VAL A 301 6.46 -7.58 15.71
C VAL A 301 6.20 -8.12 17.10
N GLY A 302 6.08 -9.44 17.22
CA GLY A 302 6.01 -10.11 18.51
C GLY A 302 7.25 -9.85 19.36
N GLU A 303 7.09 -9.82 20.68
CA GLU A 303 8.10 -9.40 21.67
C GLU A 303 9.42 -10.21 21.64
N ASN A 304 9.50 -11.30 20.86
CA ASN A 304 10.62 -12.25 20.85
C ASN A 304 11.41 -12.29 19.52
N LEU A 305 11.16 -11.37 18.58
CA LEU A 305 11.90 -11.34 17.31
C LEU A 305 13.24 -10.61 17.46
N GLN A 306 14.32 -11.20 16.94
CA GLN A 306 15.67 -10.64 16.96
C GLN A 306 16.35 -10.74 15.58
N GLY A 307 17.37 -9.92 15.36
CA GLY A 307 18.20 -9.98 14.16
C GLY A 307 17.41 -9.80 12.86
N ASN A 308 17.66 -10.66 11.87
CA ASN A 308 17.02 -10.57 10.56
C ASN A 308 15.51 -10.78 10.60
N ASP A 309 15.00 -11.54 11.57
CA ASP A 309 13.55 -11.81 11.66
C ASP A 309 12.78 -10.60 12.21
N LEU A 310 13.41 -9.81 13.10
CA LEU A 310 12.90 -8.49 13.50
C LEU A 310 12.85 -7.54 12.30
N ILE A 311 13.91 -7.49 11.49
CA ILE A 311 13.94 -6.63 10.30
C ILE A 311 12.85 -7.04 9.30
N LYS A 312 12.68 -8.35 9.05
CA LYS A 312 11.60 -8.85 8.18
C LYS A 312 10.21 -8.46 8.68
N GLY A 313 9.95 -8.62 9.98
CA GLY A 313 8.67 -8.26 10.59
C GLY A 313 8.39 -6.76 10.50
N LEU A 314 9.38 -5.91 10.82
CA LEU A 314 9.26 -4.45 10.68
C LEU A 314 9.10 -4.01 9.23
N SER A 315 9.73 -4.71 8.29
CA SER A 315 9.68 -4.40 6.85
C SER A 315 8.42 -4.96 6.18
N GLN A 316 7.42 -5.40 6.94
CA GLN A 316 6.15 -5.90 6.41
C GLN A 316 5.16 -4.77 6.16
N GLU A 317 5.46 -3.95 5.15
CA GLU A 317 4.65 -2.78 4.79
C GLU A 317 3.60 -3.08 3.71
N THR A 318 3.67 -4.28 3.13
CA THR A 318 2.83 -4.75 2.03
C THR A 318 2.32 -6.14 2.36
N THR A 319 1.01 -6.38 2.29
CA THR A 319 0.41 -7.67 2.68
C THR A 319 -0.40 -8.28 1.53
N SER A 320 -0.21 -9.58 1.29
CA SER A 320 -0.91 -10.31 0.24
C SER A 320 -2.25 -10.89 0.73
N TYR A 321 -3.12 -11.25 -0.21
CA TYR A 321 -4.37 -11.99 -0.06
C TYR A 321 -4.44 -13.03 -1.18
N TYR A 322 -4.53 -14.32 -0.83
CA TYR A 322 -4.56 -15.41 -1.81
C TYR A 322 -5.95 -16.03 -2.03
N GLY A 323 -7.01 -15.39 -1.51
CA GLY A 323 -8.36 -15.92 -1.58
C GLY A 323 -9.05 -15.72 -2.93
N TRP A 324 -10.28 -16.23 -3.03
CA TRP A 324 -11.02 -16.38 -4.29
C TRP A 324 -11.44 -15.06 -4.97
N LEU A 325 -11.53 -13.95 -4.24
CA LEU A 325 -11.92 -12.65 -4.80
C LEU A 325 -10.91 -12.14 -5.86
N ASN A 326 -9.69 -12.68 -5.86
CA ASN A 326 -8.68 -12.44 -6.88
C ASN A 326 -9.16 -12.74 -8.31
N ILE A 327 -10.08 -13.69 -8.48
CA ILE A 327 -10.66 -14.03 -9.80
C ILE A 327 -11.36 -12.81 -10.42
N LEU A 328 -11.93 -11.95 -9.58
CA LEU A 328 -12.61 -10.71 -10.00
C LEU A 328 -11.64 -9.53 -10.14
N CYS A 329 -10.45 -9.66 -9.57
CA CYS A 329 -9.55 -8.56 -9.23
C CYS A 329 -8.15 -8.75 -9.80
N TYR A 330 -8.02 -9.37 -10.97
CA TYR A 330 -6.74 -9.52 -11.67
C TYR A 330 -5.62 -10.04 -10.74
N ASN A 331 -5.90 -11.02 -9.88
CA ASN A 331 -4.92 -11.54 -8.90
C ASN A 331 -4.13 -10.48 -8.11
N VAL A 332 -4.65 -9.25 -7.93
CA VAL A 332 -3.92 -8.16 -7.27
C VAL A 332 -3.56 -8.51 -5.82
N GLY A 333 -4.32 -9.41 -5.19
CA GLY A 333 -4.02 -9.91 -3.86
C GLY A 333 -2.66 -10.60 -3.75
N TYR A 334 -2.03 -11.05 -4.85
CA TYR A 334 -0.60 -11.40 -4.87
C TYR A 334 0.25 -10.11 -4.84
N HIS A 335 0.07 -9.31 -3.80
CA HIS A 335 0.48 -7.92 -3.78
C HIS A 335 1.96 -7.76 -3.45
N ASN A 336 2.52 -8.59 -2.56
CA ASN A 336 3.97 -8.66 -2.36
C ASN A 336 4.68 -9.07 -3.66
N GLU A 337 4.15 -10.08 -4.36
CA GLU A 337 4.68 -10.56 -5.63
C GLU A 337 4.64 -9.45 -6.68
N HIS A 338 3.54 -8.72 -6.74
CA HIS A 338 3.35 -7.59 -7.63
C HIS A 338 4.31 -6.44 -7.33
N HIS A 339 4.49 -6.05 -6.07
CA HIS A 339 5.45 -5.01 -5.69
C HIS A 339 6.92 -5.44 -5.89
N ASP A 340 7.24 -6.71 -5.63
CA ASP A 340 8.57 -7.26 -5.91
C ASP A 340 8.83 -7.29 -7.43
N PHE A 341 7.81 -7.62 -8.24
CA PHE A 341 7.92 -7.75 -9.69
C PHE A 341 6.77 -7.08 -10.46
N PRO A 342 6.72 -5.74 -10.54
CA PRO A 342 5.65 -5.02 -11.25
C PRO A 342 5.60 -5.28 -12.77
N SER A 343 6.61 -5.95 -13.31
CA SER A 343 6.68 -6.37 -14.71
C SER A 343 6.12 -7.77 -14.97
N VAL A 344 5.69 -8.51 -13.93
CA VAL A 344 5.01 -9.80 -14.04
C VAL A 344 3.50 -9.55 -14.05
N PRO A 345 2.77 -9.96 -15.11
CA PRO A 345 1.34 -9.70 -15.20
C PRO A 345 0.54 -10.59 -14.25
N TRP A 346 -0.64 -10.12 -13.88
CA TRP A 346 -1.55 -10.81 -12.98
C TRP A 346 -1.77 -12.31 -13.25
N THR A 347 -1.80 -12.71 -14.53
CA THR A 347 -1.99 -14.12 -14.93
C THR A 347 -0.87 -15.05 -14.47
N ARG A 348 0.30 -14.50 -14.14
CA ARG A 348 1.52 -15.24 -13.78
C ARG A 348 1.97 -14.99 -12.35
N LEU A 349 1.31 -14.10 -11.60
CA LEU A 349 1.61 -13.89 -10.17
C LEU A 349 1.48 -15.18 -9.34
N PRO A 350 0.48 -16.07 -9.55
CA PRO A 350 0.43 -17.35 -8.83
C PRO A 350 1.64 -18.25 -9.12
N GLU A 351 2.17 -18.22 -10.35
CA GLU A 351 3.36 -18.99 -10.72
C GLU A 351 4.63 -18.38 -10.13
N LEU A 352 4.71 -17.05 -10.05
CA LEU A 352 5.79 -16.34 -9.35
C LEU A 352 5.82 -16.73 -7.87
N HIS A 353 4.66 -16.69 -7.20
CA HIS A 353 4.51 -17.15 -5.82
C HIS A 353 5.01 -18.60 -5.68
N ARG A 354 4.58 -19.50 -6.56
CA ARG A 354 4.99 -20.92 -6.54
C ARG A 354 6.51 -21.12 -6.71
N ILE A 355 7.16 -20.34 -7.57
CA ILE A 355 8.61 -20.47 -7.83
C ILE A 355 9.43 -19.98 -6.64
N ALA A 356 9.01 -18.87 -6.01
CA ALA A 356 9.73 -18.20 -4.94
C ALA A 356 8.99 -18.27 -3.59
N HIS A 357 8.26 -19.36 -3.36
CA HIS A 357 7.40 -19.56 -2.19
C HIS A 357 8.16 -19.38 -0.86
N GLU A 358 9.45 -19.75 -0.81
CA GLU A 358 10.29 -19.58 0.37
C GLU A 358 10.48 -18.11 0.80
N PHE A 359 10.23 -17.16 -0.10
CA PHE A 359 10.26 -15.72 0.17
C PHE A 359 8.90 -15.14 0.57
N TYR A 360 7.80 -15.80 0.18
CA TYR A 360 6.44 -15.28 0.36
C TYR A 360 5.64 -16.00 1.45
N ASP A 361 5.77 -17.33 1.57
CA ASP A 361 5.06 -18.14 2.57
C ASP A 361 5.31 -17.69 4.03
N PRO A 362 6.51 -17.21 4.40
CA PRO A 362 6.75 -16.69 5.76
C PRO A 362 6.14 -15.31 6.01
N LEU A 363 5.74 -14.57 4.96
CA LEU A 363 5.15 -13.23 5.12
C LEU A 363 3.68 -13.36 5.54
N PRO A 364 3.17 -12.48 6.42
CA PRO A 364 1.76 -12.49 6.75
C PRO A 364 0.91 -12.21 5.50
N SER A 365 -0.30 -12.78 5.51
CA SER A 365 -1.28 -12.61 4.45
C SER A 365 -2.69 -12.57 5.03
N HIS A 366 -3.60 -11.93 4.31
CA HIS A 366 -5.00 -11.85 4.66
C HIS A 366 -5.75 -13.10 4.19
N ALA A 367 -6.57 -13.67 5.06
CA ALA A 367 -7.50 -14.74 4.70
C ALA A 367 -8.79 -14.21 4.04
N SER A 368 -9.19 -12.96 4.33
CA SER A 368 -10.47 -12.40 3.91
C SER A 368 -10.44 -10.88 3.82
N TRP A 369 -10.61 -10.34 2.61
CA TRP A 369 -10.78 -8.90 2.37
C TRP A 369 -11.97 -8.27 3.10
N PRO A 370 -13.20 -8.84 3.09
CA PRO A 370 -14.29 -8.31 3.91
C PRO A 370 -13.96 -8.23 5.40
N TYR A 371 -13.22 -9.23 5.92
CA TYR A 371 -12.77 -9.20 7.30
C TYR A 371 -11.75 -8.08 7.56
N VAL A 372 -10.87 -7.78 6.60
CA VAL A 372 -9.95 -6.63 6.70
C VAL A 372 -10.73 -5.33 6.84
N THR A 373 -11.76 -5.08 6.02
CA THR A 373 -12.60 -3.87 6.18
C THR A 373 -13.26 -3.83 7.55
N TRP A 374 -13.82 -4.95 8.01
CA TRP A 374 -14.44 -5.02 9.32
C TRP A 374 -13.42 -4.72 10.43
N LYS A 375 -12.27 -5.41 10.44
CA LYS A 375 -11.20 -5.24 11.42
C LYS A 375 -10.68 -3.81 11.42
N PHE A 376 -10.40 -3.25 10.25
CA PHE A 376 -9.99 -1.86 10.11
C PHE A 376 -10.99 -0.91 10.78
N ILE A 377 -12.30 -1.13 10.63
CA ILE A 377 -13.32 -0.24 11.22
C ILE A 377 -13.47 -0.46 12.73
N THR A 378 -13.51 -1.71 13.19
CA THR A 378 -13.97 -2.04 14.55
C THR A 378 -12.85 -2.22 15.56
N ASP A 379 -11.66 -2.63 15.13
CA ASP A 379 -10.52 -2.89 16.02
C ASP A 379 -9.86 -1.55 16.41
N PRO A 380 -9.74 -1.21 17.71
CA PRO A 380 -9.09 0.02 18.14
C PRO A 380 -7.56 0.01 17.93
N SER A 381 -6.94 -1.17 17.80
CA SER A 381 -5.49 -1.31 17.58
C SER A 381 -5.08 -1.03 16.13
N VAL A 382 -6.04 -1.05 15.19
CA VAL A 382 -5.83 -0.82 13.77
C VAL A 382 -6.53 0.47 13.34
N GLY A 383 -5.85 1.30 12.56
CA GLY A 383 -6.48 2.49 12.02
C GLY A 383 -5.57 3.35 11.15
N MET A 384 -5.84 4.64 11.11
CA MET A 384 -5.23 5.56 10.15
C MET A 384 -3.72 5.72 10.31
N TRP A 385 -3.20 5.47 11.52
CA TRP A 385 -1.78 5.55 11.87
C TRP A 385 -1.00 4.27 11.56
N CYS A 386 -1.68 3.16 11.28
CA CYS A 386 -1.07 1.86 11.01
C CYS A 386 -0.51 1.80 9.58
N ARG A 387 0.44 2.69 9.28
CA ARG A 387 1.16 2.80 8.00
C ARG A 387 2.64 3.01 8.30
N ALA A 388 3.49 2.38 7.50
CA ALA A 388 4.92 2.67 7.51
C ALA A 388 5.22 3.94 6.71
N LYS A 389 6.10 4.79 7.25
CA LYS A 389 6.59 6.01 6.62
C LYS A 389 8.10 6.09 6.71
N ARG A 390 8.73 6.82 5.79
CA ARG A 390 10.17 7.14 5.82
C ARG A 390 10.42 8.56 5.31
N GLU A 391 11.50 9.19 5.79
CA GLU A 391 11.85 10.56 5.40
C GLU A 391 12.45 10.61 3.99
N ASP A 392 13.17 9.57 3.60
CA ASP A 392 13.81 9.42 2.29
C ASP A 392 13.90 7.94 1.91
N LYS A 393 14.89 7.56 1.10
CA LYS A 393 15.08 6.17 0.65
C LYS A 393 15.38 5.17 1.78
N GLY A 394 15.82 5.64 2.95
CA GLY A 394 16.27 4.77 4.04
C GLY A 394 17.54 3.97 3.74
N ASP A 395 18.03 3.26 4.76
CA ASP A 395 19.21 2.42 4.69
C ASP A 395 18.95 1.16 3.85
N ARG A 396 19.84 0.90 2.89
CA ARG A 396 19.73 -0.26 2.00
C ARG A 396 19.82 -1.56 2.78
N LEU A 397 18.87 -2.47 2.56
CA LEU A 397 18.87 -3.80 3.15
C LEU A 397 19.72 -4.75 2.31
N HIS A 398 20.60 -5.51 2.97
CA HIS A 398 21.39 -6.53 2.29
C HIS A 398 20.52 -7.74 1.93
N GLU A 399 20.68 -8.29 0.72
CA GLU A 399 19.88 -9.40 0.18
C GLU A 399 19.83 -10.63 1.10
N SER A 400 20.89 -10.84 1.90
CA SER A 400 20.97 -11.96 2.85
C SER A 400 19.93 -11.90 3.95
N VAL A 401 19.33 -10.73 4.21
CA VAL A 401 18.20 -10.62 5.15
C VAL A 401 17.09 -11.56 4.71
N TRP A 402 16.80 -11.65 3.42
CA TRP A 402 15.68 -12.41 2.86
C TRP A 402 15.94 -13.91 2.69
N VAL A 403 17.17 -14.38 2.91
CA VAL A 403 17.54 -15.77 2.64
C VAL A 403 17.87 -16.49 3.96
N ASN A 404 17.14 -17.56 4.27
CA ASN A 404 17.50 -18.44 5.38
C ASN A 404 18.73 -19.27 5.01
N GLY A 405 19.69 -19.39 5.94
CA GLY A 405 21.11 -19.70 5.67
C GLY A 405 21.47 -20.85 4.72
N SER A 406 22.62 -20.69 4.05
CA SER A 406 23.39 -21.67 3.26
C SER A 406 23.17 -21.78 1.74
N ARG A 407 22.73 -20.71 1.04
CA ARG A 407 23.03 -20.58 -0.41
C ARG A 407 24.10 -19.53 -0.65
N ARG A 408 25.20 -19.97 -1.25
CA ARG A 408 26.38 -19.15 -1.54
C ARG A 408 25.99 -18.04 -2.52
N VAL A 409 26.02 -16.82 -2.00
CA VAL A 409 25.68 -15.58 -2.70
C VAL A 409 26.69 -15.37 -3.85
N SER A 410 26.24 -15.53 -5.10
CA SER A 410 27.01 -15.07 -6.27
C SER A 410 27.08 -13.54 -6.26
N ARG A 411 28.27 -12.96 -6.40
CA ARG A 411 28.49 -11.51 -6.34
C ARG A 411 28.28 -10.92 -7.74
N LYS A 412 27.18 -10.20 -7.96
CA LYS A 412 27.00 -9.32 -9.13
C LYS A 412 27.52 -7.92 -8.83
N SER A 413 27.86 -7.15 -9.85
CA SER A 413 28.26 -5.75 -9.71
C SER A 413 27.07 -4.87 -9.31
N GLU A 414 27.32 -3.71 -8.70
CA GLU A 414 26.25 -2.76 -8.32
C GLU A 414 25.49 -2.22 -9.55
N ASP A 415 26.20 -2.00 -10.66
CA ASP A 415 25.60 -1.56 -11.93
C ASP A 415 24.62 -2.59 -12.50
N ASP A 416 24.95 -3.89 -12.43
CA ASP A 416 24.03 -4.96 -12.85
C ASP A 416 22.76 -5.01 -11.98
N MET A 417 22.86 -4.62 -10.70
CA MET A 417 21.73 -4.58 -9.78
C MET A 417 20.83 -3.38 -10.03
N GLU A 418 21.39 -2.21 -10.35
CA GLU A 418 20.61 -1.02 -10.71
C GLU A 418 19.86 -1.17 -12.04
N GLU A 419 20.48 -1.79 -13.05
CA GLU A 419 19.76 -2.11 -14.30
C GLU A 419 18.63 -3.13 -14.07
N GLU A 420 18.83 -4.13 -13.19
CA GLU A 420 17.79 -5.12 -12.85
C GLU A 420 16.64 -4.49 -12.07
N ASP A 421 16.94 -3.53 -11.21
CA ASP A 421 15.96 -2.71 -10.48
C ASP A 421 15.12 -1.87 -11.45
N GLU A 422 15.76 -1.14 -12.37
CA GLU A 422 15.04 -0.34 -13.37
C GLU A 422 14.21 -1.19 -14.35
N ARG A 423 14.64 -2.40 -14.70
CA ARG A 423 13.82 -3.32 -15.52
C ARG A 423 12.60 -3.87 -14.76
N GLY A 424 12.67 -3.95 -13.43
CA GLY A 424 11.57 -4.37 -12.57
C GLY A 424 10.40 -3.39 -12.60
N TYR A 425 10.70 -2.10 -12.60
CA TYR A 425 9.72 -1.02 -12.71
C TYR A 425 9.52 -0.63 -14.18
N ALA A 426 8.38 -1.02 -14.78
CA ALA A 426 8.03 -0.74 -16.18
C ALA A 426 7.81 0.77 -16.47
N SER A 427 8.85 1.59 -16.31
CA SER A 427 8.79 3.04 -16.40
C SER A 427 8.75 3.51 -17.86
N ASP A 428 8.02 4.60 -18.12
CA ASP A 428 7.90 5.21 -19.45
C ASP A 428 9.24 5.79 -19.98
N ARG A 429 10.34 5.70 -19.21
CA ARG A 429 11.66 6.25 -19.58
C ARG A 429 12.26 5.57 -20.81
N ASP A 430 11.94 4.31 -21.10
CA ASP A 430 12.44 3.63 -22.30
C ASP A 430 12.08 4.36 -23.61
N GLU A 431 10.97 5.11 -23.65
CA GLU A 431 10.59 5.93 -24.80
C GLU A 431 11.43 7.23 -24.88
N GLN A 432 11.90 7.76 -23.74
CA GLN A 432 12.79 8.92 -23.68
C GLN A 432 14.24 8.56 -24.03
N THR A 433 14.72 7.40 -23.58
CA THR A 433 16.09 6.92 -23.88
C THR A 433 16.24 6.58 -25.35
N LYS A 434 15.22 6.00 -25.99
CA LYS A 434 15.20 5.77 -27.45
C LYS A 434 15.14 7.07 -28.25
N LYS A 435 14.46 8.11 -27.77
CA LYS A 435 14.43 9.44 -28.40
C LYS A 435 15.72 10.26 -28.22
N LYS A 436 16.57 9.93 -27.25
CA LYS A 436 17.90 10.55 -27.10
C LYS A 436 18.98 9.86 -27.95
N LYS A 437 18.71 8.65 -28.45
CA LYS A 437 19.62 7.84 -29.28
C LYS A 437 19.22 7.79 -30.76
N ALA A 438 18.14 8.46 -31.15
CA ALA A 438 17.66 8.64 -32.52
C ALA A 438 17.54 10.14 -32.78
#